data_AF-A0A7K2WFT6-F1
#
_entry.id   AF-A0A7K2WFT6-F1
#
_cell.length_a   1.000
_cell.length_b   1.000
_cell.length_c   1.000
_cell.angle_alpha   90.00
_cell.angle_beta   90.00
_cell.angle_gamma   90.00
#
_symmetry.space_group_name_H-M   'P 1'
#
loop_
_entity.id
_entity.type
_entity.pdbx_description
1 polymer ?
#
loop_
_entity_poly.entity_id
_entity_poly.type
_entity_poly.pdbx_seq_one_letter_code
_entity_poly.pdbx_strand_id
1 'polypeptide(L)'
;GRDTAPDPGRATPAAPDTVTDMPALHVDVVAPVGAGDAFAAGFLSATLRGLPAAARLRHGHLMAAATLTVPGDLGTPPSRADADRLAGLDGRAWERLRLGPGWTAAIEQEVRTR
;
A
#
# COMPACT_ATOMS: atom_id res chain seq x y z
N GLY A 1 49.39 33.25 -3.66
CA GLY A 1 48.79 32.08 -4.33
C GLY A 1 47.30 32.24 -4.24
N ARG A 2 46.57 32.08 -5.35
CA ARG A 2 45.11 32.25 -5.34
C ARG A 2 44.47 31.14 -4.51
N ASP A 3 43.73 31.55 -3.48
CA ASP A 3 42.74 30.75 -2.77
C ASP A 3 41.72 30.21 -3.78
N THR A 4 41.69 28.89 -3.96
CA THR A 4 40.58 28.23 -4.65
C THR A 4 39.43 28.11 -3.68
N ALA A 5 38.48 29.05 -3.79
CA ALA A 5 37.15 28.89 -3.21
C ALA A 5 36.47 27.64 -3.83
N PRO A 6 35.71 26.86 -3.05
CA PRO A 6 34.93 25.75 -3.59
C PRO A 6 33.88 26.29 -4.58
N ASP A 7 33.82 25.65 -5.75
CA ASP A 7 32.86 25.94 -6.82
C ASP A 7 31.41 25.75 -6.31
N PRO A 8 30.59 26.81 -6.23
CA PRO A 8 29.21 26.72 -5.75
C PRO A 8 28.24 26.05 -6.75
N GLY A 9 28.75 25.51 -7.87
CA GLY A 9 27.93 25.05 -8.99
C GLY A 9 27.82 23.54 -9.19
N ARG A 10 28.47 22.69 -8.38
CA ARG A 10 28.38 21.23 -8.62
C ARG A 10 27.04 20.69 -8.16
N ALA A 11 26.03 20.82 -9.02
CA ALA A 11 24.79 20.08 -8.91
C ALA A 11 25.13 18.58 -8.82
N THR A 12 24.82 17.97 -7.68
CA THR A 12 24.89 16.53 -7.53
C THR A 12 24.02 15.94 -8.64
N PRO A 13 24.53 15.02 -9.48
CA PRO A 13 23.69 14.38 -10.48
C PRO A 13 22.48 13.77 -9.77
N ALA A 14 21.28 14.10 -10.26
CA ALA A 14 20.05 13.55 -9.73
C ALA A 14 20.19 12.02 -9.73
N ALA A 15 19.81 11.39 -8.61
CA ALA A 15 19.78 9.93 -8.55
C ALA A 15 18.89 9.42 -9.68
N PRO A 16 19.25 8.29 -10.32
CA PRO A 16 18.40 7.70 -11.35
C PRO A 16 17.02 7.38 -10.79
N ASP A 17 16.00 7.47 -11.63
CA ASP A 17 14.64 7.11 -11.27
C ASP A 17 14.61 5.67 -10.73
N THR A 18 13.90 5.47 -9.62
CA THR A 18 13.68 4.14 -9.04
C THR A 18 12.29 3.65 -9.40
N VAL A 19 12.22 2.51 -10.09
CA VAL A 19 10.96 1.82 -10.38
C VAL A 19 10.73 0.74 -9.32
N THR A 20 9.52 0.65 -8.78
CA THR A 20 9.12 -0.40 -7.84
C THR A 20 7.77 -0.94 -8.27
N ASP A 21 7.70 -2.24 -8.55
CA ASP A 21 6.49 -2.94 -8.94
C ASP A 21 6.00 -3.84 -7.80
N MET A 22 4.67 -4.00 -7.70
CA MET A 22 4.04 -4.88 -6.72
C MET A 22 2.88 -5.64 -7.35
N PRO A 23 2.92 -7.00 -7.37
CA PRO A 23 1.81 -7.80 -7.86
C PRO A 23 0.51 -7.45 -7.14
N ALA A 24 -0.56 -7.33 -7.91
CA ALA A 24 -1.90 -7.16 -7.36
C ALA A 24 -2.32 -8.40 -6.57
N LEU A 25 -3.16 -8.18 -5.55
CA LEU A 25 -3.74 -9.27 -4.78
C LEU A 25 -4.78 -10.03 -5.62
N HIS A 26 -4.91 -11.33 -5.33
CA HIS A 26 -6.03 -12.11 -5.82
C HIS A 26 -7.24 -11.86 -4.93
N VAL A 27 -8.29 -11.28 -5.52
CA VAL A 27 -9.47 -10.80 -4.83
C VAL A 27 -10.72 -11.37 -5.50
N ASP A 28 -11.66 -11.86 -4.70
CA ASP A 28 -12.98 -12.25 -5.19
C ASP A 28 -13.83 -10.99 -5.41
N VAL A 29 -13.85 -10.51 -6.65
CA VAL A 29 -14.49 -9.23 -7.00
C VAL A 29 -16.02 -9.35 -6.96
N VAL A 30 -16.64 -8.48 -6.18
CA VAL A 30 -18.10 -8.28 -6.08
C VAL A 30 -18.55 -7.09 -6.92
N ALA A 31 -17.83 -5.96 -6.87
CA ALA A 31 -18.08 -4.76 -7.69
C ALA A 31 -16.76 -4.03 -8.02
N PRO A 32 -16.56 -3.53 -9.25
CA PRO A 32 -15.28 -2.93 -9.66
C PRO A 32 -15.15 -1.43 -9.37
N VAL A 33 -16.24 -0.75 -8.98
CA VAL A 33 -16.27 0.71 -8.80
C VAL A 33 -15.51 1.11 -7.54
N GLY A 34 -14.80 2.25 -7.57
CA GLY A 34 -14.11 2.82 -6.41
C GLY A 34 -12.75 2.21 -6.06
N ALA A 35 -12.29 1.18 -6.76
CA ALA A 35 -11.01 0.52 -6.48
C ALA A 35 -9.79 1.45 -6.67
N GLY A 36 -9.85 2.37 -7.66
CA GLY A 36 -8.77 3.33 -7.93
C GLY A 36 -8.63 4.38 -6.82
N ASP A 37 -9.74 4.95 -6.37
CA ASP A 37 -9.75 5.93 -5.27
C ASP A 37 -9.31 5.28 -3.95
N ALA A 38 -9.77 4.06 -3.72
CA ALA A 38 -9.35 3.24 -2.58
C ALA A 38 -7.83 2.97 -2.63
N PHE A 39 -7.30 2.57 -3.78
CA PHE A 39 -5.85 2.40 -3.97
C PHE A 39 -5.09 3.70 -3.66
N ALA A 40 -5.53 4.82 -4.25
CA ALA A 40 -4.91 6.12 -4.04
C ALA A 40 -4.93 6.53 -2.56
N ALA A 41 -6.05 6.32 -1.86
CA ALA A 41 -6.19 6.60 -0.44
C ALA A 41 -5.20 5.76 0.40
N GLY A 42 -5.07 4.47 0.12
CA GLY A 42 -4.10 3.58 0.79
C GLY A 42 -2.65 4.00 0.54
N PHE A 43 -2.30 4.29 -0.72
CA PHE A 43 -0.97 4.71 -1.12
C PHE A 43 -0.57 6.06 -0.50
N LEU A 44 -1.46 7.06 -0.56
CA LEU A 44 -1.22 8.39 0.00
C LEU A 44 -1.14 8.35 1.52
N SER A 45 -1.98 7.56 2.19
CA SER A 45 -1.90 7.35 3.65
C SER A 45 -0.55 6.75 4.07
N ALA A 46 -0.03 5.78 3.32
CA ALA A 46 1.31 5.22 3.55
C ALA A 46 2.44 6.21 3.23
N THR A 47 2.24 7.06 2.22
CA THR A 47 3.18 8.12 1.84
C THR A 47 3.31 9.16 2.94
N LEU A 48 2.20 9.65 3.48
CA LEU A 48 2.17 10.63 4.58
C LEU A 48 2.81 10.08 5.87
N ARG A 49 2.92 8.75 6.01
CA ARG A 49 3.63 8.08 7.11
C ARG A 49 5.11 7.83 6.85
N GLY A 50 5.63 8.20 5.69
CA GLY A 50 7.04 7.98 5.34
C GLY A 50 7.43 6.53 5.08
N LEU A 51 6.47 5.65 4.78
CA LEU A 51 6.76 4.23 4.52
C LEU A 51 7.56 4.03 3.22
N PRO A 52 8.30 2.90 3.05
CA PRO A 52 9.00 2.61 1.80
C PRO A 52 8.03 2.35 0.63
N ALA A 53 8.49 2.53 -0.60
CA ALA A 53 7.66 2.45 -1.82
C ALA A 53 6.85 1.13 -1.92
N ALA A 54 7.48 -0.01 -1.65
CA ALA A 54 6.82 -1.31 -1.65
C ALA A 54 5.64 -1.38 -0.66
N ALA A 55 5.80 -0.83 0.55
CA ALA A 55 4.73 -0.80 1.54
C ALA A 55 3.57 0.11 1.10
N ARG A 56 3.87 1.25 0.44
CA ARG A 56 2.84 2.15 -0.11
C ARG A 56 1.98 1.44 -1.15
N LEU A 57 2.59 0.71 -2.07
CA LEU A 57 1.89 -0.08 -3.07
C LEU A 57 1.01 -1.16 -2.43
N ARG A 58 1.53 -1.87 -1.42
CA ARG A 58 0.77 -2.89 -0.70
C ARG A 58 -0.43 -2.30 0.05
N HIS A 59 -0.29 -1.13 0.68
CA HIS A 59 -1.42 -0.43 1.29
C HIS A 59 -2.49 -0.03 0.27
N GLY A 60 -2.09 0.43 -0.92
CA GLY A 60 -3.02 0.70 -2.01
C GLY A 60 -3.79 -0.57 -2.42
N HIS A 61 -3.09 -1.68 -2.63
CA HIS A 61 -3.73 -2.97 -2.99
C HIS A 61 -4.70 -3.47 -1.92
N LEU A 62 -4.36 -3.36 -0.64
CA LEU A 62 -5.25 -3.76 0.47
C LEU A 62 -6.52 -2.90 0.53
N MET A 63 -6.39 -1.60 0.30
CA MET A 63 -7.54 -0.69 0.30
C MET A 63 -8.45 -0.95 -0.92
N ALA A 64 -7.88 -1.16 -2.10
CA ALA A 64 -8.63 -1.57 -3.29
C ALA A 64 -9.36 -2.91 -3.07
N ALA A 65 -8.70 -3.90 -2.45
CA ALA A 65 -9.32 -5.19 -2.14
C ALA A 65 -10.52 -5.07 -1.19
N ALA A 66 -10.50 -4.12 -0.25
CA ALA A 66 -11.64 -3.88 0.65
C ALA A 66 -12.86 -3.35 -0.13
N THR A 67 -12.67 -2.47 -1.10
CA THR A 67 -13.75 -1.97 -1.96
C THR A 67 -14.24 -3.04 -2.92
N LEU A 68 -13.34 -3.79 -3.54
CA LEU A 68 -13.69 -4.81 -4.53
C LEU A 68 -14.49 -5.98 -3.96
N THR A 69 -14.44 -6.22 -2.65
CA THR A 69 -15.05 -7.41 -1.99
C THR A 69 -16.42 -7.14 -1.35
N VAL A 70 -16.99 -5.95 -1.55
CA VAL A 70 -18.32 -5.59 -1.03
C VAL A 70 -19.28 -5.18 -2.15
N PRO A 71 -20.61 -5.36 -1.95
CA PRO A 71 -21.60 -4.77 -2.85
C PRO A 71 -21.73 -3.27 -2.54
N GLY A 72 -21.01 -2.43 -3.27
CA GLY A 72 -21.10 -0.97 -3.19
C GLY A 72 -19.76 -0.27 -3.40
N ASP A 73 -19.80 1.05 -3.62
CA ASP A 73 -18.62 1.84 -4.01
C ASP A 73 -17.66 2.13 -2.83
N LEU A 74 -18.09 1.82 -1.60
CA LEU A 74 -17.36 2.08 -0.36
C LEU A 74 -17.34 0.83 0.53
N GLY A 75 -16.24 0.07 0.48
CA GLY A 75 -15.95 -0.97 1.46
C GLY A 75 -15.44 -0.39 2.77
N THR A 76 -15.69 -1.09 3.88
CA THR A 76 -15.06 -0.74 5.16
C THR A 76 -13.55 -0.97 5.03
N PRO A 77 -12.71 0.07 5.20
CA PRO A 77 -11.26 -0.09 5.12
C PRO A 77 -10.78 -1.03 6.23
N PRO A 78 -9.73 -1.84 5.99
CA PRO A 78 -9.11 -2.62 7.06
C PRO A 78 -8.62 -1.71 8.18
N SER A 79 -8.59 -2.22 9.42
CA SER A 79 -7.95 -1.50 10.52
C SER A 79 -6.49 -1.20 10.17
N ARG A 80 -5.95 -0.11 10.73
CA ARG A 80 -4.54 0.27 10.50
C ARG A 80 -3.58 -0.86 10.86
N ALA A 81 -3.80 -1.52 11.99
CA ALA A 81 -2.94 -2.60 12.46
C ALA A 81 -2.94 -3.79 11.49
N ASP A 82 -4.09 -4.13 10.92
CA ASP A 82 -4.21 -5.23 9.97
C ASP A 82 -3.60 -4.88 8.62
N ALA A 83 -3.84 -3.66 8.15
CA ALA A 83 -3.22 -3.15 6.93
C ALA A 83 -1.69 -3.17 7.05
N ASP A 84 -1.14 -2.74 8.19
CA ASP A 84 0.31 -2.72 8.44
C ASP A 84 0.87 -4.16 8.54
N ARG A 85 0.17 -5.07 9.23
CA ARG A 85 0.56 -6.49 9.33
C ARG A 85 0.61 -7.16 7.95
N LEU A 86 -0.44 -6.97 7.14
CA LEU A 86 -0.54 -7.58 5.82
C LEU A 86 0.44 -6.95 4.82
N ALA A 87 0.65 -5.64 4.88
CA ALA A 87 1.65 -4.96 4.06
C ALA A 87 3.09 -5.36 4.43
N GLY A 88 3.32 -5.80 5.66
CA GLY A 88 4.60 -6.31 6.17
C GLY A 88 4.92 -7.76 5.82
N LEU A 89 4.01 -8.50 5.17
CA LEU A 89 4.26 -9.88 4.75
C LEU A 89 5.49 -9.98 3.83
N ASP A 90 6.20 -11.11 3.86
CA ASP A 90 7.22 -11.38 2.84
C ASP A 90 6.59 -11.50 1.43
N GLY A 91 7.40 -11.41 0.38
CA GLY A 91 6.89 -11.44 -1.00
C GLY A 91 6.10 -12.70 -1.34
N ARG A 92 6.52 -13.86 -0.82
CA ARG A 92 5.87 -15.15 -1.07
C ARG A 92 4.51 -15.24 -0.38
N ALA A 93 4.40 -14.75 0.85
CA ALA A 93 3.16 -14.69 1.60
C ALA A 93 2.19 -13.68 0.98
N TRP A 94 2.70 -12.54 0.50
CA TRP A 94 1.93 -11.54 -0.24
C TRP A 94 1.27 -12.14 -1.49
N GLU A 95 2.04 -12.82 -2.34
CA GLU A 95 1.52 -13.41 -3.59
C GLU A 95 0.46 -14.50 -3.37
N ARG A 96 0.55 -15.23 -2.26
CA ARG A 96 -0.43 -16.27 -1.89
C ARG A 96 -1.65 -15.73 -1.16
N LEU A 97 -1.68 -14.45 -0.78
CA LEU A 97 -2.81 -13.88 -0.08
C LEU A 97 -4.06 -13.90 -0.97
N ARG A 98 -5.18 -14.35 -0.40
CA ARG A 98 -6.49 -14.41 -1.04
C ARG A 98 -7.48 -13.68 -0.14
N LEU A 99 -8.15 -12.67 -0.67
CA LEU A 99 -9.09 -11.85 0.08
C LEU A 99 -10.48 -11.96 -0.56
N GLY A 100 -11.44 -12.45 0.23
CA GLY A 100 -12.84 -12.56 -0.14
C GLY A 100 -13.74 -11.66 0.70
N PRO A 101 -15.05 -11.63 0.44
CA PRO A 101 -16.01 -10.79 1.16
C PRO A 101 -15.90 -10.88 2.69
N GLY A 102 -15.94 -9.73 3.36
CA GLY A 102 -15.93 -9.64 4.83
C GLY A 102 -14.55 -9.81 5.49
N TRP A 103 -13.46 -9.94 4.72
CA TRP A 103 -12.11 -10.14 5.27
C TRP A 103 -11.66 -9.02 6.22
N THR A 104 -12.11 -7.77 5.99
CA THR A 104 -11.80 -6.65 6.88
C THR A 104 -12.47 -6.77 8.25
N ALA A 105 -13.66 -7.36 8.32
CA ALA A 105 -14.40 -7.60 9.57
C ALA A 105 -14.00 -8.92 10.26
N ALA A 106 -13.65 -9.96 9.49
CA ALA A 106 -13.20 -11.24 10.03
C ALA A 106 -11.88 -11.09 10.84
N ILE A 107 -11.01 -10.18 10.40
CA ILE A 107 -9.76 -9.91 11.10
C ILE A 107 -9.99 -9.14 12.42
N GLU A 108 -10.96 -8.22 12.47
CA GLU A 108 -11.32 -7.51 13.71
C GLU A 108 -11.84 -8.47 14.80
N GLN A 109 -12.51 -9.56 14.42
CA GLN A 109 -13.00 -10.58 15.36
C GLN A 109 -11.86 -11.44 15.95
N GLU A 110 -10.81 -11.71 15.18
CA GLU A 110 -9.64 -12.47 15.66
C GLU A 110 -8.83 -11.68 16.71
N VAL A 111 -8.84 -10.35 16.63
CA VAL A 111 -8.17 -9.45 17.60
C VAL A 111 -8.97 -9.29 18.90
N ARG A 112 -10.31 -9.40 18.85
CA ARG A 112 -11.18 -9.21 20.03
C ARG A 112 -11.31 -10.46 20.91
N THR A 113 -10.81 -11.61 20.46
CA THR A 113 -10.92 -12.90 21.17
C THR A 113 -9.60 -13.36 21.81
N ARG A 114 -8.65 -12.44 22.07
CA ARG A 114 -7.40 -12.74 22.78
C ARG A 114 -7.17 -11.80 23.97
#